data_AF-A0A7Z8L8C8-F1
#
_entry.id   AF-A0A7Z8L8C8-F1
#
_cell.length_a   1.000
_cell.length_b   1.000
_cell.length_c   1.000
_cell.angle_alpha   90.00
_cell.angle_beta   90.00
_cell.angle_gamma   90.00
#
_symmetry.space_group_name_H-M   'P 1'
#
loop_
_entity.id
_entity.type
_entity.pdbx_description
1 polymer ?
#
loop_
_entity_poly.entity_id
_entity_poly.type
_entity_poly.pdbx_seq_one_letter_code
_entity_poly.pdbx_strand_id
1 'polypeptide(L)'
;MALVLETGKTKANRVQAKRAPKKAAPYAPRLMIPAKAAYLTMLPKYARACLRPLTMKVCPPMPAPCSAVTLSSWNAKGRPCRRWIQALFLLAILLGSSSCTARAWNPSQVAEPERVWLLQHALHPSLVFQDGPHQLMLYEYGEWRWFALGENAWYRVFPVFLWSTPGSLSRRVIPVEGLPSTRELVKIMEARSGWALDVERELAHALRDELHRRFAQASEDRLYNPELDTWFVPDPDSYHAFRTCNHVMNSWLRQLNVRVRSWLWSWNWAVDNSPDFYEP
;
A
#
# COMPACT_ATOMS: atom_id res chain seq x y z
N MET A 1 30.29 2.49 -80.29
CA MET A 1 29.00 1.82 -80.57
C MET A 1 28.93 0.63 -79.61
N ALA A 2 28.02 0.49 -78.66
CA ALA A 2 26.67 1.04 -78.51
C ALA A 2 26.38 1.38 -77.03
N LEU A 3 25.50 2.37 -76.85
CA LEU A 3 24.85 2.77 -75.60
C LEU A 3 23.84 1.70 -75.14
N VAL A 4 23.72 1.50 -73.82
CA VAL A 4 22.40 1.33 -73.18
C VAL A 4 22.44 2.00 -71.81
N LEU A 5 21.57 3.00 -71.64
CA LEU A 5 21.23 3.69 -70.39
C LEU A 5 20.02 2.98 -69.79
N GLU A 6 20.06 2.64 -68.50
CA GLU A 6 18.84 2.31 -67.75
C GLU A 6 18.83 3.07 -66.41
N THR A 7 17.87 3.99 -66.32
CA THR A 7 17.59 4.84 -65.17
C THR A 7 16.60 4.16 -64.22
N GLY A 8 17.09 3.67 -63.08
CA GLY A 8 16.27 3.16 -61.99
C GLY A 8 15.85 4.26 -61.00
N LYS A 9 14.56 4.60 -60.98
CA LYS A 9 13.93 5.55 -60.05
C LYS A 9 13.95 5.02 -58.61
N THR A 10 14.67 5.67 -57.71
CA THR A 10 14.63 5.44 -56.26
C THR A 10 13.39 6.09 -55.64
N LYS A 11 12.53 5.27 -55.03
CA LYS A 11 11.42 5.72 -54.18
C LYS A 11 11.98 6.30 -52.88
N ALA A 12 11.77 7.61 -52.67
CA ALA A 12 12.05 8.29 -51.42
C ALA A 12 11.20 7.68 -50.28
N ASN A 13 11.88 7.05 -49.32
CA ASN A 13 11.28 6.48 -48.13
C ASN A 13 11.08 7.60 -47.10
N ARG A 14 9.81 7.95 -46.84
CA ARG A 14 9.39 9.01 -45.92
C ARG A 14 9.62 8.56 -44.48
N VAL A 15 10.80 8.85 -43.95
CA VAL A 15 11.14 8.65 -42.53
C VAL A 15 10.17 9.47 -41.68
N GLN A 16 9.32 8.79 -40.92
CA GLN A 16 8.53 9.41 -39.86
C GLN A 16 9.49 9.97 -38.79
N ALA A 17 9.59 11.28 -38.70
CA ALA A 17 10.26 11.96 -37.60
C ALA A 17 9.53 11.64 -36.29
N LYS A 18 10.07 10.70 -35.51
CA LYS A 18 9.70 10.50 -34.11
C LYS A 18 9.92 11.81 -33.37
N ARG A 19 8.85 12.39 -32.81
CA ARG A 19 8.92 13.55 -31.92
C ARG A 19 9.86 13.20 -30.77
N ALA A 20 10.92 13.99 -30.61
CA ALA A 20 11.81 13.89 -29.46
C ALA A 20 10.99 14.09 -28.15
N PRO A 21 11.24 13.32 -27.09
CA PRO A 21 10.60 13.53 -25.81
C PRO A 21 10.97 14.92 -25.28
N LYS A 22 9.96 15.71 -24.91
CA LYS A 22 10.16 17.00 -24.23
C LYS A 22 10.95 16.72 -22.95
N LYS A 23 12.14 17.32 -22.84
CA LYS A 23 12.92 17.35 -21.60
C LYS A 23 12.01 17.87 -20.48
N ALA A 24 11.76 17.05 -19.47
CA ALA A 24 11.06 17.47 -18.27
C ALA A 24 11.87 18.60 -17.62
N ALA A 25 11.20 19.73 -17.32
CA ALA A 25 11.82 20.85 -16.64
C ALA A 25 12.27 20.44 -15.22
N PRO A 26 13.36 21.01 -14.68
CA PRO A 26 13.75 20.79 -13.30
C PRO A 26 12.65 21.27 -12.35
N TYR A 27 12.17 20.36 -11.49
CA TYR A 27 11.15 20.64 -10.49
C TYR A 27 11.75 21.50 -9.37
N ALA A 28 11.24 22.73 -9.21
CA ALA A 28 11.55 23.56 -8.06
C ALA A 28 10.70 23.10 -6.86
N PRO A 29 11.30 22.89 -5.66
CA PRO A 29 10.55 22.46 -4.49
C PRO A 29 9.57 23.55 -4.06
N ARG A 30 8.28 23.25 -4.15
CA ARG A 30 7.20 24.12 -3.66
C ARG A 30 6.98 23.77 -2.19
N LEU A 31 7.12 24.75 -1.28
CA LEU A 31 6.65 24.62 0.10
C LEU A 31 5.16 24.27 0.07
N MET A 32 4.81 23.03 0.43
CA MET A 32 3.42 22.59 0.60
C MET A 32 3.06 22.48 2.09
N ILE A 33 1.89 23.04 2.39
CA ILE A 33 1.16 23.00 3.65
C ILE A 33 0.79 21.52 3.94
N PRO A 34 0.88 21.02 5.19
CA PRO A 34 0.81 19.58 5.46
C PRO A 34 -0.58 18.99 5.15
N ALA A 35 -0.58 17.87 4.43
CA ALA A 35 -1.72 17.05 4.02
C ALA A 35 -2.34 16.24 5.19
N LYS A 36 -2.55 16.89 6.34
CA LYS A 36 -3.00 16.29 7.61
C LYS A 36 -4.40 15.66 7.60
N ALA A 37 -5.21 15.84 6.55
CA ALA A 37 -6.67 15.63 6.65
C ALA A 37 -7.20 14.32 6.03
N ALA A 38 -6.50 13.72 5.06
CA ALA A 38 -7.08 12.61 4.29
C ALA A 38 -6.94 11.24 4.97
N TYR A 39 -5.79 10.96 5.59
CA TYR A 39 -5.52 9.61 6.12
C TYR A 39 -6.03 9.37 7.56
N LEU A 40 -6.00 10.38 8.43
CA LEU A 40 -6.39 10.26 9.84
C LEU A 40 -7.92 10.31 10.08
N THR A 41 -8.72 10.75 9.10
CA THR A 41 -10.17 10.91 9.30
C THR A 41 -10.99 9.63 9.04
N MET A 42 -10.36 8.53 8.60
CA MET A 42 -11.09 7.32 8.19
C MET A 42 -11.50 6.38 9.33
N LEU A 43 -10.85 6.39 10.50
CA LEU A 43 -11.17 5.44 11.58
C LEU A 43 -12.31 5.90 12.54
N PRO A 44 -12.50 7.18 12.92
CA PRO A 44 -13.55 7.52 13.88
C PRO A 44 -14.91 7.89 13.27
N LYS A 45 -14.99 8.27 11.99
CA LYS A 45 -16.26 8.74 11.39
C LYS A 45 -17.28 7.63 11.15
N TYR A 46 -16.82 6.38 10.97
CA TYR A 46 -17.71 5.26 10.63
C TYR A 46 -18.18 4.45 11.85
N ALA A 47 -17.49 4.52 12.99
CA ALA A 47 -17.98 3.95 14.25
C ALA A 47 -19.25 4.65 14.79
N ARG A 48 -19.52 5.90 14.39
CA ARG A 48 -20.74 6.64 14.80
C ARG A 48 -21.93 6.50 13.85
N ALA A 49 -21.73 6.01 12.63
CA ALA A 49 -22.80 5.92 11.64
C ALA A 49 -23.78 4.76 11.88
N CYS A 50 -23.43 3.78 12.72
CA CYS A 50 -24.28 2.61 13.02
C CYS A 50 -25.22 2.79 14.23
N LEU A 51 -25.27 3.98 14.86
CA LEU A 51 -26.05 4.22 16.09
C LEU A 51 -27.08 5.35 15.98
N ARG A 52 -27.57 5.67 14.77
CA ARG A 52 -28.77 6.52 14.65
C ARG A 52 -30.04 5.65 14.68
N PRO A 53 -30.91 5.79 15.70
CA PRO A 53 -32.22 5.18 15.67
C PRO A 53 -33.04 5.84 14.56
N LEU A 54 -33.52 5.04 13.61
CA LEU A 54 -34.54 5.46 12.64
C LEU A 54 -35.82 5.78 13.42
N THR A 55 -36.13 7.06 13.58
CA THR A 55 -37.45 7.49 14.01
C THR A 55 -38.42 7.31 12.85
N MET A 56 -39.20 6.23 12.90
CA MET A 56 -40.30 6.01 11.96
C MET A 56 -41.37 7.10 12.17
N LYS A 57 -41.63 7.87 11.11
CA LYS A 57 -42.83 8.70 11.01
C LYS A 57 -44.07 7.80 10.93
N VAL A 58 -44.98 7.99 11.87
CA VAL A 58 -46.31 7.36 11.92
C VAL A 58 -47.14 7.93 10.76
N CYS A 59 -47.63 7.06 9.88
CA CYS A 59 -48.67 7.39 8.90
C CYS A 59 -50.07 7.12 9.50
N PRO A 60 -51.11 7.86 9.07
CA PRO A 60 -52.48 7.73 9.59
C PRO A 60 -53.17 6.44 9.09
N PRO A 61 -54.26 6.00 9.75
CA PRO A 61 -54.89 4.72 9.49
C PRO A 61 -55.76 4.76 8.23
N MET A 62 -55.71 3.70 7.43
CA MET A 62 -56.70 3.39 6.40
C MET A 62 -57.44 2.08 6.74
N PRO A 63 -58.68 1.92 6.25
CA PRO A 63 -59.65 0.99 6.79
C PRO A 63 -59.45 -0.45 6.30
N ALA A 64 -60.01 -1.37 7.08
CA ALA A 64 -60.02 -2.81 6.87
C ALA A 64 -60.54 -3.22 5.48
N PRO A 65 -60.08 -4.36 4.97
CA PRO A 65 -61.06 -5.42 4.80
C PRO A 65 -60.56 -6.84 5.13
N CYS A 66 -61.54 -7.61 5.60
CA CYS A 66 -61.87 -9.00 5.25
C CYS A 66 -60.82 -10.12 5.40
N SER A 67 -61.34 -11.17 6.05
CA SER A 67 -60.97 -12.57 5.94
C SER A 67 -59.79 -13.02 6.79
N ALA A 68 -60.18 -13.47 7.98
CA ALA A 68 -59.39 -14.31 8.86
C ALA A 68 -58.92 -15.58 8.13
N VAL A 69 -57.64 -15.63 7.80
CA VAL A 69 -56.90 -16.89 7.67
C VAL A 69 -56.25 -17.14 9.02
N THR A 70 -56.82 -18.07 9.78
CA THR A 70 -56.24 -18.57 11.02
C THR A 70 -54.99 -19.39 10.69
N LEU A 71 -53.84 -18.74 10.65
CA LEU A 71 -52.51 -19.39 10.71
C LEU A 71 -52.27 -19.93 12.13
N SER A 72 -53.12 -20.86 12.55
CA SER A 72 -52.97 -21.67 13.75
C SER A 72 -52.25 -22.96 13.35
N SER A 73 -50.91 -22.97 13.50
CA SER A 73 -50.03 -24.14 13.74
C SER A 73 -48.64 -24.01 13.10
N TRP A 74 -47.98 -22.86 13.25
CA TRP A 74 -46.51 -22.83 13.15
C TRP A 74 -45.91 -23.04 14.55
N ASN A 75 -46.23 -24.19 15.14
CA ASN A 75 -45.61 -24.64 16.38
C ASN A 75 -44.34 -25.44 16.06
N ALA A 76 -43.22 -24.84 16.45
CA ALA A 76 -41.99 -25.48 16.92
C ALA A 76 -41.35 -26.56 16.04
N LYS A 77 -40.23 -26.22 15.40
CA LYS A 77 -38.92 -26.92 15.46
C LYS A 77 -37.98 -26.34 14.40
N GLY A 78 -37.19 -25.33 14.77
CA GLY A 78 -36.26 -24.71 13.82
C GLY A 78 -35.66 -23.39 14.29
N ARG A 79 -35.23 -23.28 15.55
CA ARG A 79 -34.43 -22.13 16.01
C ARG A 79 -32.92 -22.44 16.17
N PRO A 80 -32.24 -23.25 15.31
CA PRO A 80 -30.79 -23.29 15.35
C PRO A 80 -30.18 -21.97 14.80
N CYS A 81 -30.91 -21.22 13.97
CA CYS A 81 -30.37 -20.05 13.26
C CYS A 81 -29.79 -18.96 14.20
N ARG A 82 -30.47 -18.60 15.29
CA ARG A 82 -29.98 -17.56 16.21
C ARG A 82 -28.72 -17.97 16.97
N ARG A 83 -28.63 -19.23 17.41
CA ARG A 83 -27.45 -19.72 18.14
C ARG A 83 -26.23 -19.86 17.23
N TRP A 84 -26.42 -20.31 15.98
CA TRP A 84 -25.36 -20.35 14.99
C TRP A 84 -24.88 -18.95 14.60
N ILE A 85 -25.77 -17.98 14.39
CA ILE A 85 -25.37 -16.59 14.13
C ILE A 85 -24.58 -16.02 15.30
N GLN A 86 -25.01 -16.25 16.54
CA GLN A 86 -24.28 -15.81 17.73
C GLN A 86 -22.91 -16.49 17.85
N ALA A 87 -22.83 -17.79 17.59
CA ALA A 87 -21.58 -18.54 17.61
C ALA A 87 -20.62 -18.06 16.51
N LEU A 88 -21.10 -17.82 15.28
CA LEU A 88 -20.30 -17.27 14.19
C LEU A 88 -19.82 -15.85 14.48
N PHE A 89 -20.66 -15.02 15.10
CA PHE A 89 -20.30 -13.67 15.49
C PHE A 89 -19.24 -13.67 16.60
N LEU A 90 -19.40 -14.51 17.63
CA LEU A 90 -18.40 -14.67 18.69
C LEU A 90 -17.10 -15.25 18.14
N LEU A 91 -17.17 -16.22 17.22
CA LEU A 91 -16.00 -16.76 16.55
C LEU A 91 -15.29 -15.69 15.71
N ALA A 92 -16.03 -14.84 14.99
CA ALA A 92 -15.46 -13.72 14.24
C ALA A 92 -14.80 -12.69 15.16
N ILE A 93 -15.37 -12.41 16.33
CA ILE A 93 -14.75 -11.53 17.35
C ILE A 93 -13.47 -12.17 17.91
N LEU A 94 -13.50 -13.45 18.26
CA LEU A 94 -12.35 -14.17 18.81
C LEU A 94 -11.21 -14.31 17.78
N LEU A 95 -11.55 -14.51 16.51
CA LEU A 95 -10.58 -14.51 15.41
C LEU A 95 -10.12 -13.09 15.06
N GLY A 96 -10.93 -12.07 15.31
CA GLY A 96 -10.58 -10.65 15.07
C GLY A 96 -9.78 -10.00 16.21
N SER A 97 -9.73 -10.61 17.40
CA SER A 97 -9.03 -10.07 18.58
C SER A 97 -7.58 -10.56 18.71
N SER A 98 -7.14 -11.51 17.89
CA SER A 98 -5.71 -11.78 17.74
C SER A 98 -5.10 -10.62 16.98
N SER A 99 -4.17 -9.88 17.60
CA SER A 99 -3.53 -8.75 16.93
C SER A 99 -2.84 -9.26 15.67
N CYS A 100 -3.36 -8.84 14.51
CA CYS A 100 -2.80 -9.12 13.21
C CYS A 100 -1.52 -8.29 13.03
N THR A 101 -0.50 -8.58 13.83
CA THR A 101 0.79 -7.90 13.86
C THR A 101 1.85 -8.84 13.30
N ALA A 102 2.46 -8.43 12.19
CA ALA A 102 3.66 -9.07 11.68
C ALA A 102 4.82 -8.72 12.62
N ARG A 103 5.59 -9.73 13.00
CA ARG A 103 6.73 -9.56 13.89
C ARG A 103 8.02 -9.85 13.13
N ALA A 104 8.95 -8.91 13.21
CA ALA A 104 10.28 -9.03 12.65
C ALA A 104 11.33 -9.09 13.77
N TRP A 105 12.46 -9.73 13.50
CA TRP A 105 13.62 -9.78 14.40
C TRP A 105 14.85 -9.40 13.61
N ASN A 106 15.62 -8.45 14.15
CA ASN A 106 16.92 -8.11 13.60
C ASN A 106 17.84 -9.34 13.52
N PRO A 107 18.74 -9.40 12.52
CA PRO A 107 19.79 -10.40 12.50
C PRO A 107 20.60 -10.35 13.80
N SER A 108 20.94 -11.51 14.37
CA SER A 108 21.65 -11.58 15.65
C SER A 108 23.10 -11.12 15.56
N GLN A 109 23.70 -11.21 14.37
CA GLN A 109 25.07 -10.81 14.08
C GLN A 109 25.09 -10.22 12.66
N VAL A 110 25.76 -9.08 12.52
CA VAL A 110 25.95 -8.39 11.26
C VAL A 110 27.41 -7.98 11.17
N ALA A 111 28.12 -8.45 10.15
CA ALA A 111 29.56 -8.19 9.99
C ALA A 111 29.81 -6.74 9.55
N GLU A 112 29.05 -6.28 8.56
CA GLU A 112 29.12 -4.91 8.05
C GLU A 112 27.75 -4.24 8.18
N PRO A 113 27.42 -3.64 9.35
CA PRO A 113 26.10 -3.08 9.57
C PRO A 113 25.83 -1.86 8.68
N GLU A 114 24.71 -1.91 7.99
CA GLU A 114 24.04 -0.76 7.40
C GLU A 114 22.65 -0.61 8.03
N ARG A 115 22.30 0.63 8.39
CA ARG A 115 21.01 0.94 8.96
C ARG A 115 19.98 1.15 7.86
N VAL A 116 18.89 0.39 7.94
CA VAL A 116 17.66 0.61 7.19
C VAL A 116 16.51 0.85 8.17
N TRP A 117 15.41 1.45 7.72
CA TRP A 117 14.25 1.68 8.58
C TRP A 117 12.99 1.08 7.99
N LEU A 118 12.26 0.34 8.82
CA LEU A 118 10.88 -0.06 8.56
C LEU A 118 9.99 1.01 9.17
N LEU A 119 9.19 1.70 8.35
CA LEU A 119 8.19 2.64 8.85
C LEU A 119 6.80 2.08 8.61
N GLN A 120 5.94 2.20 9.60
CA GLN A 120 4.54 1.85 9.51
C GLN A 120 3.70 3.13 9.40
N HIS A 121 3.03 3.28 8.27
CA HIS A 121 1.97 4.28 8.10
C HIS A 121 0.63 3.73 8.60
N ALA A 122 -0.50 4.40 8.34
CA ALA A 122 -1.78 3.91 8.85
C ALA A 122 -2.13 2.48 8.37
N LEU A 123 -1.92 2.18 7.08
CA LEU A 123 -2.25 0.88 6.47
C LEU A 123 -1.13 0.32 5.58
N HIS A 124 0.05 0.95 5.57
CA HIS A 124 1.10 0.64 4.60
C HIS A 124 2.49 0.65 5.25
N PRO A 125 3.28 -0.41 5.11
CA PRO A 125 4.67 -0.38 5.51
C PRO A 125 5.53 0.22 4.38
N SER A 126 6.59 0.91 4.77
CA SER A 126 7.62 1.43 3.86
C SER A 126 9.01 1.05 4.36
N LEU A 127 9.95 0.90 3.42
CA LEU A 127 11.34 0.56 3.72
C LEU A 127 12.24 1.70 3.26
N VAL A 128 13.10 2.17 4.16
CA VAL A 128 13.99 3.31 3.93
C VAL A 128 15.44 2.85 3.95
N PHE A 129 16.17 3.19 2.90
CA PHE A 129 17.58 2.93 2.73
C PHE A 129 18.37 4.24 2.74
N GLN A 130 19.64 4.16 3.08
CA GLN A 130 20.58 5.22 2.78
C GLN A 130 20.85 5.26 1.27
N ASP A 131 21.09 6.44 0.71
CA ASP A 131 21.54 6.60 -0.68
C ASP A 131 22.60 7.71 -0.74
N GLY A 132 23.72 7.45 -0.08
CA GLY A 132 24.78 8.42 0.16
C GLY A 132 24.63 9.20 1.46
N PRO A 133 25.55 10.15 1.75
CA PRO A 133 25.68 10.78 3.06
C PRO A 133 24.56 11.78 3.41
N HIS A 134 23.79 12.24 2.42
CA HIS A 134 22.81 13.33 2.58
C HIS A 134 21.42 12.98 2.03
N GLN A 135 21.16 11.70 1.79
CA GLN A 135 19.95 11.28 1.13
C GLN A 135 19.53 9.90 1.59
N LEU A 136 18.23 9.76 1.79
CA LEU A 136 17.57 8.48 2.00
C LEU A 136 16.60 8.21 0.86
N MET A 137 16.38 6.93 0.58
CA MET A 137 15.44 6.44 -0.41
C MET A 137 14.38 5.60 0.29
N LEU A 138 13.13 6.01 0.16
CA LEU A 138 11.98 5.27 0.64
C LEU A 138 11.30 4.53 -0.50
N TYR A 139 10.98 3.26 -0.27
CA TYR A 139 10.24 2.41 -1.18
C TYR A 139 8.98 1.83 -0.53
N GLU A 140 7.90 1.78 -1.29
CA GLU A 140 6.63 1.16 -0.90
C GLU A 140 6.05 0.34 -2.05
N TYR A 141 5.25 -0.66 -1.72
CA TYR A 141 4.55 -1.48 -2.71
C TYR A 141 3.07 -1.54 -2.40
N GLY A 142 2.22 -1.18 -3.36
CA GLY A 142 0.77 -1.18 -3.19
C GLY A 142 0.01 -1.50 -4.46
N GLU A 143 -1.30 -1.29 -4.40
CA GLU A 143 -2.18 -1.46 -5.56
C GLU A 143 -2.26 -0.14 -6.34
N TRP A 144 -2.16 -0.21 -7.67
CA TRP A 144 -2.03 0.96 -8.52
C TRP A 144 -3.15 1.99 -8.34
N ARG A 145 -4.43 1.58 -8.36
CA ARG A 145 -5.53 2.54 -8.31
C ARG A 145 -5.76 3.10 -6.92
N TRP A 146 -5.79 2.23 -5.92
CA TRP A 146 -6.08 2.57 -4.54
C TRP A 146 -4.93 3.38 -3.93
N PHE A 147 -3.69 2.94 -4.15
CA PHE A 147 -2.52 3.53 -3.51
C PHE A 147 -1.88 4.61 -4.38
N ALA A 148 -1.46 4.29 -5.61
CA ALA A 148 -0.76 5.26 -6.45
C ALA A 148 -1.68 6.39 -6.93
N LEU A 149 -2.88 6.07 -7.43
CA LEU A 149 -3.86 7.07 -7.89
C LEU A 149 -4.72 7.67 -6.75
N GLY A 150 -4.65 7.14 -5.54
CA GLY A 150 -5.44 7.62 -4.40
C GLY A 150 -6.95 7.34 -4.50
N GLU A 151 -7.38 6.39 -5.33
CA GLU A 151 -8.80 6.01 -5.48
C GLU A 151 -9.29 5.13 -4.30
N ASN A 152 -9.23 5.66 -3.08
CA ASN A 152 -9.36 4.94 -1.80
C ASN A 152 -10.81 4.76 -1.29
N ALA A 153 -11.81 4.81 -2.17
CA ALA A 153 -13.20 4.64 -1.77
C ALA A 153 -13.43 3.21 -1.23
N TRP A 154 -14.04 3.07 -0.05
CA TRP A 154 -14.15 1.78 0.69
C TRP A 154 -14.59 0.57 -0.15
N TYR A 155 -15.49 0.76 -1.12
CA TYR A 155 -16.00 -0.32 -1.98
C TYR A 155 -14.99 -0.83 -3.02
N ARG A 156 -13.90 -0.08 -3.26
CA ARG A 156 -12.82 -0.49 -4.17
C ARG A 156 -11.88 -1.52 -3.55
N VAL A 157 -12.07 -1.84 -2.26
CA VAL A 157 -11.24 -2.83 -1.56
C VAL A 157 -11.65 -4.25 -1.96
N PHE A 158 -12.92 -4.48 -2.30
CA PHE A 158 -13.39 -5.82 -2.67
C PHE A 158 -12.72 -6.32 -3.95
N PRO A 159 -12.62 -5.52 -5.04
CA PRO A 159 -11.88 -5.96 -6.22
C PRO A 159 -10.44 -6.37 -5.96
N VAL A 160 -9.75 -5.64 -5.07
CA VAL A 160 -8.36 -5.88 -4.68
C VAL A 160 -8.18 -7.23 -3.96
N PHE A 161 -9.21 -7.70 -3.26
CA PHE A 161 -9.20 -9.03 -2.63
C PHE A 161 -9.66 -10.16 -3.55
N LEU A 162 -10.56 -9.87 -4.49
CA LEU A 162 -11.19 -10.89 -5.34
C LEU A 162 -10.41 -11.16 -6.64
N TRP A 163 -9.68 -10.19 -7.15
CA TRP A 163 -8.97 -10.29 -8.43
C TRP A 163 -7.54 -9.77 -8.32
N SER A 164 -6.71 -10.25 -9.24
CA SER A 164 -5.38 -9.69 -9.48
C SER A 164 -5.54 -8.31 -10.13
N THR A 165 -4.95 -7.30 -9.51
CA THR A 165 -4.94 -5.91 -9.97
C THR A 165 -3.49 -5.45 -10.21
N PRO A 166 -3.25 -4.40 -10.99
CA PRO A 166 -1.89 -3.88 -11.18
C PRO A 166 -1.24 -3.46 -9.86
N GLY A 167 0.01 -3.88 -9.63
CA GLY A 167 0.83 -3.41 -8.52
C GLY A 167 1.48 -2.07 -8.83
N SER A 168 1.97 -1.40 -7.80
CA SER A 168 2.72 -0.16 -7.89
C SER A 168 3.96 -0.23 -7.02
N LEU A 169 5.09 0.28 -7.52
CA LEU A 169 6.28 0.55 -6.73
C LEU A 169 6.44 2.06 -6.58
N SER A 170 6.52 2.51 -5.33
CA SER A 170 6.78 3.91 -4.99
C SER A 170 8.26 4.15 -4.72
N ARG A 171 8.74 5.36 -5.00
CA ARG A 171 10.07 5.84 -4.61
C ARG A 171 9.98 7.30 -4.18
N ARG A 172 10.47 7.60 -2.98
CA ARG A 172 10.65 8.97 -2.48
C ARG A 172 12.09 9.21 -2.07
N VAL A 173 12.59 10.37 -2.47
CA VAL A 173 13.91 10.88 -2.12
C VAL A 173 13.77 11.80 -0.92
N ILE A 174 14.50 11.53 0.16
CA ILE A 174 14.42 12.32 1.39
C ILE A 174 15.79 12.94 1.64
N PRO A 175 15.95 14.27 1.47
CA PRO A 175 17.19 14.93 1.83
C PRO A 175 17.36 14.93 3.35
N VAL A 176 18.55 14.59 3.82
CA VAL A 176 18.89 14.54 5.25
C VAL A 176 20.28 15.12 5.51
N GLU A 177 20.48 15.66 6.70
CA GLU A 177 21.79 16.09 7.19
C GLU A 177 22.37 14.98 8.08
N GLY A 178 22.99 13.97 7.46
CA GLY A 178 23.52 12.81 8.15
C GLY A 178 22.45 11.73 8.43
N LEU A 179 22.76 10.81 9.35
CA LEU A 179 21.86 9.71 9.70
C LEU A 179 20.81 10.15 10.71
N PRO A 180 19.52 10.22 10.32
CA PRO A 180 18.48 10.59 11.26
C PRO A 180 18.21 9.47 12.27
N SER A 181 17.77 9.86 13.46
CA SER A 181 17.11 8.95 14.38
C SER A 181 15.77 8.45 13.80
N THR A 182 15.30 7.31 14.29
CA THR A 182 14.00 6.76 13.91
C THR A 182 12.87 7.73 14.24
N ARG A 183 12.98 8.46 15.36
CA ARG A 183 12.03 9.51 15.74
C ARG A 183 11.94 10.64 14.72
N GLU A 184 13.08 11.10 14.20
CA GLU A 184 13.11 12.15 13.18
C GLU A 184 12.48 11.64 11.88
N LEU A 185 12.80 10.43 11.46
CA LEU A 185 12.19 9.82 10.27
C LEU A 185 10.68 9.67 10.40
N VAL A 186 10.19 9.16 11.52
CA VAL A 186 8.75 9.04 11.76
C VAL A 186 8.05 10.40 11.67
N LYS A 187 8.67 11.47 12.17
CA LYS A 187 8.12 12.83 12.06
C LYS A 187 8.15 13.37 10.63
N ILE A 188 9.28 13.24 9.93
CA ILE A 188 9.46 13.70 8.54
C ILE A 188 8.46 13.00 7.62
N MET A 189 8.27 11.70 7.84
CA MET A 189 7.43 10.84 7.02
C MET A 189 5.97 10.79 7.47
N GLU A 190 5.62 11.48 8.55
CA GLU A 190 4.30 11.40 9.19
C GLU A 190 3.85 9.94 9.44
N ALA A 191 4.81 9.06 9.72
CA ALA A 191 4.55 7.65 9.99
C ALA A 191 3.88 7.49 11.36
N ARG A 192 3.16 6.39 11.54
CA ARG A 192 2.59 6.01 12.84
C ARG A 192 3.66 5.47 13.77
N SER A 193 4.60 4.69 13.24
CA SER A 193 5.72 4.16 14.00
C SER A 193 6.88 3.81 13.08
N GLY A 194 8.06 3.63 13.66
CA GLY A 194 9.25 3.25 12.92
C GLY A 194 10.22 2.45 13.76
N TRP A 195 10.99 1.60 13.09
CA TRP A 195 12.03 0.75 13.66
C TRP A 195 13.27 0.82 12.80
N ALA A 196 14.43 1.03 13.42
CA ALA A 196 15.71 0.81 12.77
C ALA A 196 16.01 -0.69 12.68
N LEU A 197 16.67 -1.10 11.61
CA LEU A 197 17.18 -2.44 11.41
C LEU A 197 18.64 -2.31 11.03
N ASP A 198 19.52 -2.98 11.77
CA ASP A 198 20.92 -3.10 11.38
C ASP A 198 21.04 -4.42 10.60
N VAL A 199 21.38 -4.33 9.32
CA VAL A 199 21.42 -5.45 8.37
C VAL A 199 22.75 -5.47 7.63
N GLU A 200 23.09 -6.58 6.97
CA GLU A 200 24.32 -6.64 6.18
C GLU A 200 24.28 -5.62 5.04
N ARG A 201 25.30 -4.77 4.95
CA ARG A 201 25.45 -3.73 3.92
C ARG A 201 25.27 -4.28 2.52
N GLU A 202 25.86 -5.43 2.22
CA GLU A 202 25.74 -6.06 0.90
C GLU A 202 24.27 -6.41 0.56
N LEU A 203 23.50 -6.91 1.53
CA LEU A 203 22.08 -7.24 1.33
C LEU A 203 21.23 -5.98 1.19
N ALA A 204 21.50 -4.94 1.97
CA ALA A 204 20.84 -3.63 1.84
C ALA A 204 21.08 -3.03 0.46
N HIS A 205 22.32 -3.02 0.00
CA HIS A 205 22.70 -2.56 -1.33
C HIS A 205 22.03 -3.37 -2.43
N ALA A 206 22.09 -4.71 -2.36
CA ALA A 206 21.49 -5.58 -3.37
C ALA A 206 19.98 -5.36 -3.51
N LEU A 207 19.25 -5.27 -2.39
CA LEU A 207 17.82 -4.99 -2.41
C LEU A 207 17.53 -3.56 -2.93
N ARG A 208 18.27 -2.55 -2.46
CA ARG A 208 18.12 -1.16 -2.94
C ARG A 208 18.32 -1.07 -4.46
N ASP A 209 19.34 -1.73 -4.99
CA ASP A 209 19.66 -1.75 -6.41
C ASP A 209 18.59 -2.49 -7.22
N GLU A 210 18.00 -3.55 -6.67
CA GLU A 210 16.84 -4.22 -7.27
C GLU A 210 15.64 -3.28 -7.37
N LEU A 211 15.26 -2.63 -6.27
CA LEU A 211 14.13 -1.70 -6.24
C LEU A 211 14.36 -0.51 -7.15
N HIS A 212 15.58 0.03 -7.19
CA HIS A 212 15.95 1.10 -8.11
C HIS A 212 15.78 0.66 -9.57
N ARG A 213 16.26 -0.54 -9.93
CA ARG A 213 16.14 -1.08 -11.28
C ARG A 213 14.69 -1.34 -11.67
N ARG A 214 13.88 -1.94 -10.80
CA ARG A 214 12.43 -2.12 -11.01
C ARG A 214 11.75 -0.79 -11.26
N PHE A 215 12.06 0.21 -10.43
CA PHE A 215 11.51 1.54 -10.57
C PHE A 215 11.91 2.19 -11.91
N ALA A 216 13.17 2.05 -12.31
CA ALA A 216 13.70 2.63 -13.55
C ALA A 216 13.10 2.00 -14.81
N GLN A 217 12.79 0.69 -14.79
CA GLN A 217 12.23 -0.05 -15.94
C GLN A 217 10.87 0.48 -16.40
N ALA A 218 10.06 1.02 -15.48
CA ALA A 218 8.73 1.57 -15.77
C ALA A 218 8.69 3.11 -15.66
N SER A 219 9.85 3.77 -15.79
CA SER A 219 9.98 5.21 -15.55
C SER A 219 9.25 6.11 -16.54
N GLU A 220 8.90 5.61 -17.74
CA GLU A 220 8.08 6.35 -18.71
C GLU A 220 6.62 6.50 -18.24
N ASP A 221 6.12 5.53 -17.46
CA ASP A 221 4.76 5.48 -16.91
C ASP A 221 4.70 6.02 -15.48
N ARG A 222 5.69 6.83 -15.08
CA ARG A 222 5.75 7.37 -13.72
C ARG A 222 4.60 8.35 -13.44
N LEU A 223 4.01 8.18 -12.28
CA LEU A 223 2.98 9.06 -11.71
C LEU A 223 3.54 9.74 -10.47
N TYR A 224 3.39 11.06 -10.36
CA TYR A 224 3.62 11.75 -9.09
C TYR A 224 2.31 11.91 -8.33
N ASN A 225 2.28 11.48 -7.07
CA ASN A 225 1.16 11.72 -6.18
C ASN A 225 1.52 12.86 -5.22
N PRO A 226 0.89 14.04 -5.33
CA PRO A 226 1.20 15.19 -4.48
C PRO A 226 0.71 15.04 -3.04
N GLU A 227 -0.29 14.19 -2.76
CA GLU A 227 -0.76 13.93 -1.40
C GLU A 227 0.26 13.12 -0.59
N LEU A 228 0.97 12.22 -1.27
CA LEU A 228 2.01 11.36 -0.68
C LEU A 228 3.43 11.91 -0.91
N ASP A 229 3.58 13.01 -1.67
CA ASP A 229 4.86 13.57 -2.12
C ASP A 229 5.82 12.50 -2.68
N THR A 230 5.29 11.58 -3.49
CA THR A 230 6.00 10.36 -3.89
C THR A 230 5.77 10.05 -5.36
N TRP A 231 6.80 9.50 -6.02
CA TRP A 231 6.69 8.99 -7.37
C TRP A 231 6.33 7.51 -7.37
N PHE A 232 5.48 7.10 -8.29
CA PHE A 232 5.01 5.74 -8.49
C PHE A 232 5.31 5.29 -9.90
N VAL A 233 5.58 4.00 -10.07
CA VAL A 233 5.56 3.33 -11.38
C VAL A 233 4.74 2.05 -11.29
N PRO A 234 4.13 1.59 -12.40
CA PRO A 234 3.54 0.26 -12.44
C PRO A 234 4.60 -0.78 -12.11
N ASP A 235 4.27 -1.70 -11.21
CA ASP A 235 5.16 -2.82 -10.89
C ASP A 235 4.78 -4.04 -11.75
N PRO A 236 5.76 -4.81 -12.28
CA PRO A 236 5.45 -6.01 -13.07
C PRO A 236 4.68 -7.07 -12.27
N ASP A 237 4.82 -7.07 -10.95
CA ASP A 237 4.08 -7.97 -10.09
C ASP A 237 2.69 -7.40 -9.77
N SER A 238 1.67 -8.27 -9.86
CA SER A 238 0.30 -7.88 -9.53
C SER A 238 0.05 -7.80 -8.03
N TYR A 239 -0.94 -7.01 -7.63
CA TYR A 239 -1.49 -6.96 -6.28
C TYR A 239 -2.71 -7.87 -6.16
N HIS A 240 -2.82 -8.66 -5.09
CA HIS A 240 -4.00 -9.49 -4.77
C HIS A 240 -3.97 -9.95 -3.30
N ALA A 241 -5.00 -10.67 -2.86
CA ALA A 241 -5.15 -11.13 -1.46
C ALA A 241 -3.97 -11.96 -0.88
N PHE A 242 -3.15 -12.58 -1.75
CA PHE A 242 -1.97 -13.36 -1.35
C PHE A 242 -0.64 -12.66 -1.70
N ARG A 243 -0.72 -11.43 -2.22
CA ARG A 243 0.43 -10.57 -2.54
C ARG A 243 0.06 -9.12 -2.30
N THR A 244 -0.13 -8.81 -1.03
CA THR A 244 -0.38 -7.44 -0.54
C THR A 244 0.93 -6.72 -0.23
N CYS A 245 0.86 -5.44 0.14
CA CYS A 245 1.98 -4.66 0.64
C CYS A 245 2.77 -5.37 1.76
N ASN A 246 2.08 -6.07 2.66
CA ASN A 246 2.72 -6.79 3.76
C ASN A 246 3.44 -8.07 3.32
N HIS A 247 2.97 -8.72 2.25
CA HIS A 247 3.67 -9.89 1.67
C HIS A 247 4.96 -9.45 1.00
N VAL A 248 4.91 -8.37 0.23
CA VAL A 248 6.09 -7.81 -0.42
C VAL A 248 7.08 -7.29 0.61
N MET A 249 6.61 -6.59 1.65
CA MET A 249 7.47 -6.16 2.76
C MET A 249 8.13 -7.34 3.49
N ASN A 250 7.39 -8.42 3.76
CA ASN A 250 7.98 -9.66 4.31
C ASN A 250 9.07 -10.23 3.39
N SER A 251 8.84 -10.24 2.07
CA SER A 251 9.86 -10.68 1.11
C SER A 251 11.11 -9.78 1.16
N TRP A 252 10.95 -8.46 1.18
CA TRP A 252 12.06 -7.50 1.30
C TRP A 252 12.85 -7.69 2.59
N LEU A 253 12.15 -7.78 3.73
CA LEU A 253 12.80 -8.03 5.03
C LEU A 253 13.58 -9.35 5.04
N ARG A 254 13.03 -10.41 4.44
CA ARG A 254 13.75 -11.70 4.31
C ARG A 254 14.99 -11.60 3.44
N GLN A 255 14.99 -10.78 2.38
CA GLN A 255 16.18 -10.52 1.57
C GLN A 255 17.27 -9.81 2.37
N LEU A 256 16.90 -9.01 3.37
CA LEU A 256 17.80 -8.38 4.33
C LEU A 256 18.22 -9.32 5.48
N ASN A 257 17.92 -10.61 5.38
CA ASN A 257 18.12 -11.61 6.44
C ASN A 257 17.38 -11.29 7.76
N VAL A 258 16.35 -10.44 7.71
CA VAL A 258 15.47 -10.16 8.85
C VAL A 258 14.47 -11.31 8.95
N ARG A 259 14.43 -11.97 10.12
CA ARG A 259 13.45 -13.04 10.35
C ARG A 259 12.07 -12.39 10.49
N VAL A 260 11.07 -12.92 9.79
CA VAL A 260 9.70 -12.41 9.85
C VAL A 260 8.71 -13.53 10.11
N ARG A 261 7.83 -13.31 11.09
CA ARG A 261 6.63 -14.11 11.36
C ARG A 261 5.43 -13.20 11.14
N SER A 262 4.73 -13.41 10.04
CA SER A 262 3.49 -12.71 9.73
C SER A 262 2.38 -13.69 9.44
N TRP A 263 1.15 -13.25 9.68
CA TRP A 263 -0.03 -13.88 9.08
C TRP A 263 -0.35 -13.16 7.78
N LEU A 264 -1.05 -13.84 6.86
CA LEU A 264 -1.34 -13.34 5.51
C LEU A 264 -2.02 -11.96 5.53
N TRP A 265 -2.77 -11.65 6.60
CA TRP A 265 -3.52 -10.40 6.75
C TRP A 265 -3.07 -9.58 7.96
N SER A 266 -1.79 -9.68 8.33
CA SER A 266 -1.21 -8.73 9.28
C SER A 266 -1.29 -7.31 8.70
N TRP A 267 -1.79 -6.35 9.49
CA TRP A 267 -1.90 -4.93 9.11
C TRP A 267 -0.93 -4.03 9.88
N ASN A 268 -0.43 -4.52 11.01
CA ASN A 268 0.55 -3.82 11.84
C ASN A 268 1.89 -4.55 11.79
N TRP A 269 2.96 -3.82 12.10
CA TRP A 269 4.30 -4.37 12.26
C TRP A 269 4.82 -4.10 13.66
N ALA A 270 5.70 -4.97 14.12
CA ALA A 270 6.53 -4.77 15.30
C ALA A 270 7.90 -5.41 15.04
N VAL A 271 8.96 -4.72 15.43
CA VAL A 271 10.32 -5.27 15.37
C VAL A 271 10.81 -5.50 16.79
N ASP A 272 11.10 -6.75 17.10
CA ASP A 272 11.76 -7.11 18.35
C ASP A 272 13.27 -6.83 18.23
N ASN A 273 13.88 -6.32 19.30
CA ASN A 273 15.30 -5.95 19.36
C ASN A 273 15.70 -4.90 18.31
N SER A 274 14.83 -3.93 18.07
CA SER A 274 15.16 -2.76 17.26
C SER A 274 16.23 -1.92 17.98
N PRO A 275 17.38 -1.57 17.34
CA PRO A 275 18.39 -0.69 17.94
C PRO A 275 17.84 0.71 18.22
N ASP A 276 16.80 1.12 17.50
CA ASP A 276 16.07 2.38 17.72
C ASP A 276 14.60 2.20 17.32
N PHE A 277 13.66 2.71 18.12
CA PHE A 277 12.22 2.56 17.93
C PHE A 277 11.50 3.83 18.35
N TYR A 278 10.48 4.21 17.58
CA TYR A 278 9.60 5.31 17.95
C TYR A 278 8.15 5.06 17.54
N GLU A 279 7.24 5.25 18.50
CA GLU A 279 5.78 5.35 18.32
C GLU A 279 5.33 6.60 19.10
N PRO A 280 4.69 7.60 18.46
CA PRO A 280 4.29 8.87 19.08
C PRO A 280 3.24 8.76 20.18
#